data_AF-A0A6M0GEK2-F1
#
_entry.id   AF-A0A6M0GEK2-F1
#
_cell.length_a   1.000
_cell.length_b   1.000
_cell.length_c   1.000
_cell.angle_alpha   90.00
_cell.angle_beta   90.00
_cell.angle_gamma   90.00
#
_symmetry.space_group_name_H-M   'P 1'
#
loop_
_entity.id
_entity.type
_entity.pdbx_description
1 polymer ?
#
loop_
_entity_poly.entity_id
_entity_poly.type
_entity_poly.pdbx_seq_one_letter_code
_entity_poly.pdbx_strand_id
1 'polypeptide(L)'
;IWLSPCQGRDSCYIGVINYLPYGKYVDCQAYFDDYEKIMAKLEGRPHWAKRFGPDAEELKKMYPHWNDFQQVRYQLDPDNRFGNSYSDRVLGKPQKTALSYS
;
A
#
# COMPACT_ATOMS: atom_id res chain seq x y z
N ILE A 1 5.52 -13.34 -4.94
CA ILE A 1 5.35 -12.58 -3.67
C ILE A 1 4.00 -11.88 -3.71
N TRP A 2 3.08 -12.19 -2.79
CA TRP A 2 1.68 -11.75 -2.84
C TRP A 2 1.47 -10.23 -2.90
N LEU A 3 2.21 -9.47 -2.08
CA LEU A 3 2.12 -8.00 -2.07
C LEU A 3 3.21 -7.31 -2.88
N SER A 4 3.83 -7.97 -3.86
CA SER A 4 4.74 -7.25 -4.77
C SER A 4 3.94 -6.29 -5.65
N PRO A 5 4.33 -5.01 -5.80
CA PRO A 5 3.68 -4.09 -6.75
C PRO A 5 3.66 -4.63 -8.20
N CYS A 6 4.58 -5.54 -8.56
CA CYS A 6 4.65 -6.18 -9.88
C CYS A 6 3.90 -7.52 -9.97
N GLN A 7 3.14 -7.92 -8.94
CA GLN A 7 2.53 -9.25 -8.90
C GLN A 7 1.52 -9.46 -10.05
N GLY A 8 1.77 -10.51 -10.83
CA GLY A 8 0.87 -10.96 -11.90
C GLY A 8 0.90 -10.13 -13.19
N ARG A 9 1.88 -9.25 -13.40
CA ARG A 9 1.97 -8.42 -14.61
C ARG A 9 3.38 -7.93 -14.93
N ASP A 10 3.68 -7.75 -16.22
CA ASP A 10 4.82 -6.95 -16.64
C ASP A 10 4.70 -5.53 -16.10
N SER A 11 5.79 -4.99 -15.59
CA SER A 11 5.77 -3.76 -14.81
C SER A 11 6.99 -2.90 -15.10
N CYS A 12 6.79 -1.60 -15.11
CA CYS A 12 7.85 -0.61 -15.01
C CYS A 12 7.63 0.27 -13.77
N TYR A 13 8.68 0.94 -13.31
CA TYR A 13 8.61 1.87 -12.20
C TYR A 13 8.76 3.29 -12.71
N ILE A 14 7.83 4.16 -12.28
CA ILE A 14 7.93 5.60 -12.44
C ILE A 14 8.11 6.16 -11.03
N GLY A 15 9.13 7.01 -10.86
CA GLY A 15 9.47 7.61 -9.59
C GLY A 15 9.54 9.13 -9.74
N VAL A 16 8.81 9.82 -8.87
CA VAL A 16 8.93 11.27 -8.72
C VAL A 16 9.63 11.61 -7.41
N ILE A 17 10.37 12.70 -7.40
CA ILE A 17 11.14 13.17 -6.25
C ILE A 17 10.79 14.63 -5.98
N ASN A 18 10.74 14.99 -4.71
CA ASN A 18 10.73 16.39 -4.29
C ASN A 18 12.10 16.76 -3.73
N TYR A 19 12.62 17.91 -4.16
CA TYR A 19 13.87 18.44 -3.64
C TYR A 19 13.63 19.18 -2.33
N LEU A 20 14.46 18.91 -1.32
CA LEU A 20 14.42 19.58 -0.01
C LEU A 20 15.62 20.53 0.13
N PRO A 21 15.49 21.82 -0.25
CA PRO A 21 16.60 22.76 -0.20
C PRO A 21 17.07 22.97 1.24
N TYR A 22 18.33 22.61 1.52
CA TYR A 22 18.92 22.72 2.86
C TYR A 22 18.10 22.01 3.96
N GLY A 23 17.41 20.92 3.61
CA GLY A 23 16.55 20.18 4.54
C GLY A 23 15.25 20.90 4.92
N LYS A 24 14.91 22.01 4.24
CA LYS A 24 13.67 22.75 4.49
C LYS A 24 12.48 22.06 3.84
N TYR A 25 11.37 22.06 4.54
CA TYR A 25 10.09 21.60 4.02
C TYR A 25 9.67 22.46 2.82
N VAL A 26 9.23 21.78 1.76
CA VAL A 26 8.60 22.38 0.59
C VAL A 26 7.23 21.73 0.45
N ASP A 27 6.18 22.55 0.45
CA ASP A 27 4.84 22.05 0.22
C ASP A 27 4.73 21.51 -1.22
N CYS A 28 4.55 20.21 -1.32
CA CYS A 28 4.49 19.45 -2.56
C CYS A 28 3.23 18.58 -2.60
N GLN A 29 2.26 18.83 -1.73
CA GLN A 29 1.06 18.01 -1.61
C GLN A 29 0.31 17.93 -2.95
N ALA A 30 0.02 19.09 -3.57
CA ALA A 30 -0.67 19.15 -4.86
C ALA A 30 0.09 18.41 -5.98
N TYR A 31 1.42 18.52 -6.01
CA TYR A 31 2.26 17.82 -6.99
C TYR A 31 2.12 16.30 -6.88
N PHE A 32 2.19 15.76 -5.66
CA PHE A 32 2.04 14.33 -5.47
C PHE A 32 0.59 13.86 -5.69
N ASP A 33 -0.41 14.66 -5.32
CA ASP A 33 -1.82 14.30 -5.54
C ASP A 33 -2.12 14.17 -7.04
N ASP A 34 -1.57 15.06 -7.86
CA ASP A 34 -1.71 14.97 -9.32
C ASP A 34 -0.95 13.78 -9.91
N TYR A 35 0.25 13.49 -9.41
CA TYR A 35 0.98 12.27 -9.76
C TYR A 35 0.17 11.00 -9.41
N GLU A 36 -0.37 10.92 -8.20
CA GLU A 36 -1.14 9.78 -7.74
C GLU A 36 -2.43 9.59 -8.56
N LYS A 37 -3.12 10.67 -8.95
CA LYS A 37 -4.28 10.61 -9.87
C LYS A 37 -3.91 10.03 -11.23
N ILE A 38 -2.72 10.35 -11.77
CA ILE A 38 -2.26 9.78 -13.04
C ILE A 38 -1.97 8.29 -12.86
N MET A 39 -1.24 7.91 -11.81
CA MET A 39 -0.89 6.51 -11.55
C MET A 39 -2.13 5.65 -11.30
N ALA A 40 -3.15 6.18 -10.61
CA ALA A 40 -4.41 5.48 -10.38
C ALA A 40 -5.13 5.13 -11.69
N LYS A 41 -5.14 6.04 -12.69
CA LYS A 41 -5.71 5.79 -14.02
C LYS A 41 -4.96 4.70 -14.81
N LEU A 42 -3.69 4.47 -14.48
CA LEU A 42 -2.84 3.45 -15.09
C LEU A 42 -2.79 2.16 -14.26
N GLU A 43 -3.67 2.01 -13.27
CA GLU A 43 -3.68 0.88 -12.32
C GLU A 43 -2.32 0.68 -11.62
N GLY A 44 -1.59 1.78 -11.42
CA GLY A 44 -0.31 1.82 -10.75
C GLY A 44 -0.44 1.36 -9.31
N ARG A 45 0.49 0.50 -8.87
CA ARG A 45 0.59 0.08 -7.47
C ARG A 45 1.74 0.83 -6.81
N PRO A 46 1.53 1.46 -5.64
CA PRO A 46 2.58 2.25 -5.01
C PRO A 46 3.70 1.36 -4.47
N HIS A 47 4.92 1.91 -4.42
CA HIS A 47 6.03 1.27 -3.73
C HIS A 47 5.84 1.43 -2.21
N TRP A 48 5.82 0.31 -1.47
CA TRP A 48 5.54 0.31 -0.03
C TRP A 48 6.43 1.30 0.76
N ALA A 49 7.74 1.34 0.49
CA ALA A 49 8.66 2.26 1.18
C ALA A 49 8.63 3.73 0.68
N LYS A 50 7.56 4.18 0.00
CA LYS A 50 7.40 5.56 -0.49
C LYS A 50 6.08 6.16 0.01
N ARG A 51 5.94 7.47 -0.17
CA ARG A 51 4.68 8.19 0.09
C ARG A 51 3.64 7.81 -0.95
N PHE A 52 2.42 7.54 -0.50
CA PHE A 52 1.24 7.35 -1.33
C PHE A 52 -0.04 7.50 -0.50
N GLY A 53 -1.12 7.96 -1.14
CA GLY A 53 -2.44 8.14 -0.56
C GLY A 53 -3.18 6.86 -0.20
N PRO A 54 -3.34 5.86 -1.11
CA PRO A 54 -4.24 4.74 -0.92
C PRO A 54 -4.15 4.05 0.44
N ASP A 55 -5.30 3.81 1.06
CA ASP A 55 -5.42 3.09 2.33
C ASP A 55 -5.61 1.58 2.14
N ALA A 56 -5.79 0.85 3.25
CA ALA A 56 -5.98 -0.60 3.22
C ALA A 56 -7.17 -1.06 2.36
N GLU A 57 -8.30 -0.34 2.34
CA GLU A 57 -9.49 -0.72 1.57
C GLU A 57 -9.30 -0.46 0.07
N GLU A 58 -8.57 0.58 -0.28
CA GLU A 58 -8.18 0.85 -1.67
C GLU A 58 -7.11 -0.14 -2.15
N LEU A 59 -6.08 -0.39 -1.35
CA LEU A 59 -5.00 -1.33 -1.67
C LEU A 59 -5.50 -2.77 -1.78
N LYS A 60 -6.47 -3.18 -0.96
CA LYS A 60 -7.11 -4.50 -1.04
C LYS A 60 -7.63 -4.81 -2.44
N LYS A 61 -8.17 -3.82 -3.14
CA LYS A 61 -8.71 -3.97 -4.51
C LYS A 61 -7.59 -4.16 -5.54
N MET A 62 -6.37 -3.71 -5.23
CA MET A 62 -5.22 -3.79 -6.15
C MET A 62 -4.50 -5.14 -6.11
N TYR A 63 -4.64 -5.92 -5.03
CA TYR A 63 -3.85 -7.14 -4.79
C TYR A 63 -4.74 -8.40 -4.72
N PRO A 64 -4.69 -9.30 -5.71
CA PRO A 64 -5.44 -10.56 -5.74
C PRO A 64 -5.30 -11.45 -4.49
N HIS A 65 -4.10 -11.49 -3.88
CA HIS A 65 -3.82 -12.31 -2.69
C HIS A 65 -3.86 -11.52 -1.38
N TRP A 66 -4.62 -10.42 -1.33
CA TRP A 66 -4.74 -9.59 -0.14
C TRP A 66 -5.24 -10.39 1.07
N ASN A 67 -6.33 -11.14 0.89
CA ASN A 67 -6.93 -11.91 1.98
C ASN A 67 -6.03 -13.07 2.41
N ASP A 68 -5.33 -13.72 1.48
CA ASP A 68 -4.34 -14.77 1.80
C ASP A 68 -3.22 -14.22 2.69
N PHE A 69 -2.72 -13.02 2.36
CA PHE A 69 -1.71 -12.33 3.14
C PHE A 69 -2.23 -11.92 4.53
N GLN A 70 -3.43 -11.36 4.62
CA GLN A 70 -4.06 -10.99 5.90
C GLN A 70 -4.29 -12.21 6.79
N GLN A 71 -4.67 -13.34 6.21
CA GLN A 71 -4.85 -14.61 6.93
C GLN A 71 -3.53 -15.07 7.56
N VAL A 72 -2.43 -15.04 6.80
CA VAL A 72 -1.10 -15.39 7.33
C VAL A 72 -0.67 -14.41 8.42
N ARG A 73 -0.91 -13.10 8.25
CA ARG A 73 -0.65 -12.09 9.30
C ARG A 73 -1.40 -12.41 10.58
N TYR A 74 -2.69 -12.73 10.50
CA TYR A 74 -3.49 -13.07 11.66
C TYR A 74 -3.02 -14.37 12.35
N GLN A 75 -2.62 -15.39 11.58
CA GLN A 75 -2.12 -16.65 12.13
C GLN A 75 -0.79 -16.49 12.88
N LEU A 76 0.12 -15.65 12.36
CA LEU A 76 1.46 -15.47 12.91
C LEU A 76 1.54 -14.37 13.98
N ASP A 77 0.68 -13.36 13.90
CA ASP A 77 0.66 -12.22 14.81
C ASP A 77 -0.78 -11.79 15.15
N PRO A 78 -1.56 -12.64 15.85
CA PRO A 78 -2.95 -12.35 16.19
C PRO A 78 -3.11 -11.14 17.12
N ASP A 79 -2.07 -10.81 17.88
CA ASP A 79 -2.03 -9.67 18.80
C ASP A 79 -1.53 -8.37 18.13
N ASN A 80 -1.19 -8.40 16.82
CA ASN A 80 -0.62 -7.29 16.05
C ASN A 80 0.64 -6.65 16.70
N ARG A 81 1.53 -7.47 17.27
CA ARG A 81 2.78 -7.02 17.91
C ARG A 81 3.75 -6.36 16.94
N PHE A 82 3.72 -6.75 15.66
CA PHE A 82 4.54 -6.15 14.62
C PHE A 82 3.86 -4.97 13.90
N GLY A 83 2.62 -4.64 14.29
CA GLY A 83 1.88 -3.52 13.75
C GLY A 83 2.46 -2.16 14.17
N ASN A 84 2.32 -1.17 13.31
CA ASN A 84 2.59 0.24 13.58
C ASN A 84 1.60 1.11 12.79
N SER A 85 1.67 2.44 12.98
CA SER A 85 0.77 3.39 12.32
C SER A 85 0.78 3.28 10.78
N TYR A 86 1.94 2.97 10.19
CA TYR A 86 2.05 2.76 8.75
C TYR A 86 1.36 1.46 8.32
N SER A 87 1.68 0.32 8.95
CA SER A 87 1.06 -0.96 8.58
C SER A 87 -0.44 -0.99 8.85
N ASP A 88 -0.89 -0.34 9.93
CA ASP A 88 -2.31 -0.24 10.26
C ASP A 88 -3.06 0.60 9.21
N ARG A 89 -2.45 1.67 8.69
CA ARG A 89 -3.02 2.48 7.61
C ARG A 89 -3.11 1.70 6.29
N VAL A 90 -2.01 1.04 5.91
CA VAL A 90 -1.86 0.50 4.54
C VAL A 90 -2.23 -0.98 4.43
N LEU A 91 -2.40 -1.70 5.54
CA LEU A 91 -2.80 -3.11 5.53
C LEU A 91 -3.99 -3.38 6.46
N GLY A 92 -4.41 -2.40 7.27
CA GLY A 92 -5.36 -2.61 8.36
C GLY A 92 -4.74 -3.45 9.48
N LYS A 93 -5.47 -3.50 10.60
CA LYS A 93 -5.15 -4.45 11.67
C LYS A 93 -5.47 -5.88 11.21
N PRO A 94 -4.66 -6.88 11.58
CA PRO A 94 -5.00 -8.28 11.36
C PRO A 94 -6.37 -8.57 11.98
N GLN A 95 -7.27 -9.15 11.20
CA GLN A 95 -8.60 -9.53 11.65
C GLN A 95 -8.77 -11.03 11.50
N LYS A 96 -9.55 -11.62 12.41
CA LYS A 96 -9.99 -13.00 12.28
C LYS A 96 -11.00 -13.05 11.13
N THR A 97 -10.56 -13.50 9.96
CA THR A 97 -11.45 -13.70 8.81
C THR A 97 -12.46 -14.79 9.17
N ALA A 98 -13.75 -14.44 9.26
CA ALA A 98 -14.80 -15.46 9.28
C ALA A 98 -14.84 -16.07 7.88
N LEU A 99 -14.67 -17.39 7.78
CA LEU A 99 -14.83 -18.11 6.52
C LEU A 99 -16.30 -17.97 6.09
N SER A 100 -16.58 -17.04 5.17
CA SER A 100 -17.82 -17.08 4.39
C SER A 100 -17.64 -18.15 3.33
N TYR A 101 -17.98 -19.40 3.66
CA TYR A 101 -18.23 -20.40 2.64
C TYR A 101 -19.45 -19.93 1.83
N SER A 102 -19.24 -19.65 0.55
CA SER A 102 -20.29 -19.47 -0.45
C SER A 102 -20.47 -20.78 -1.20
#